data_AF-A0A0F9E8R6-F1
#
_entry.id   AF-A0A0F9E8R6-F1
#
_cell.length_a   1.000
_cell.length_b   1.000
_cell.length_c   1.000
_cell.angle_alpha   90.00
_cell.angle_beta   90.00
_cell.angle_gamma   90.00
#
_symmetry.space_group_name_H-M   'P 1'
#
loop_
_entity.id
_entity.type
_entity.pdbx_description
1 polymer ?
#
loop_
_entity_poly.entity_id
_entity_poly.type
_entity_poly.pdbx_seq_one_letter_code
_entity_poly.pdbx_strand_id
1 'polypeptide(L)'
;MKIRQGFVSNSSSSSFVCDVCKENVSGMDMGLSDAEMFECVVGHVICDSHELTPKVDFYDLDLEGKRARCLELAESAYSDKEQIQSAEYEQELDDIYSDDLSDEDRYSKSKNCCPCCQLEKPSDDQVLEFLLVDRKSTREDIVKQMQERFKDYDEMRKKLGV
;
A
#
# COMPACT_ATOMS: atom_id res chain seq x y z
N MET A 1 8.94 -15.85 44.23
CA MET A 1 8.78 -14.95 43.07
C MET A 1 9.86 -15.27 42.05
N LYS A 2 9.50 -15.67 40.82
CA LYS A 2 10.47 -15.90 39.75
C LYS A 2 10.87 -14.55 39.15
N ILE A 3 12.13 -14.15 39.34
CA ILE A 3 12.73 -13.00 38.66
C ILE A 3 12.86 -13.38 37.18
N ARG A 4 12.19 -12.62 36.30
CA ARG A 4 12.35 -12.77 34.85
C ARG A 4 13.63 -12.04 34.44
N GLN A 5 14.66 -12.81 34.09
CA GLN A 5 15.91 -12.34 33.47
C GLN A 5 15.64 -12.08 31.99
N GLY A 6 14.99 -10.96 31.72
CA GLY A 6 14.74 -10.50 30.37
C GLY A 6 14.28 -9.06 30.48
N PHE A 7 15.22 -8.13 30.31
CA PHE A 7 14.85 -6.82 29.77
C PHE A 7 14.09 -7.13 28.49
N VAL A 8 12.79 -6.85 28.47
CA VAL A 8 12.06 -6.77 27.22
C VAL A 8 12.54 -5.47 26.60
N SER A 9 13.71 -5.52 25.98
CA SER A 9 14.07 -4.53 24.98
C SER A 9 13.05 -4.72 23.88
N ASN A 10 11.97 -3.96 23.89
CA ASN A 10 11.23 -3.68 22.66
C ASN A 10 12.18 -2.84 21.80
N SER A 11 13.24 -3.45 21.30
CA SER A 11 13.97 -2.89 20.17
C SER A 11 12.90 -2.57 19.13
N SER A 12 12.84 -1.30 18.75
CA SER A 12 11.97 -0.73 17.73
C SER A 12 12.28 -1.36 16.36
N SER A 13 12.07 -2.67 16.24
CA SER A 13 12.22 -3.39 14.99
C SER A 13 10.96 -3.16 14.18
N SER A 14 11.08 -2.42 13.09
CA SER A 14 10.04 -2.29 12.07
C SER A 14 10.18 -3.43 11.07
N SER A 15 9.06 -3.95 10.59
CA SER A 15 9.02 -4.92 9.48
C SER A 15 7.91 -4.54 8.52
N PHE A 16 8.23 -4.50 7.24
CA PHE A 16 7.30 -4.21 6.16
C PHE A 16 7.24 -5.40 5.21
N VAL A 17 6.02 -5.80 4.85
CA VAL A 17 5.77 -6.92 3.92
C VAL A 17 5.02 -6.38 2.73
N CYS A 18 5.54 -6.61 1.52
CA CYS A 18 4.84 -6.20 0.32
C CYS A 18 3.59 -7.08 0.08
N ASP A 19 2.44 -6.46 -0.14
CA ASP A 19 1.17 -7.15 -0.38
C ASP A 19 1.12 -7.93 -1.69
N VAL A 20 2.02 -7.63 -2.63
CA VAL A 20 2.09 -8.24 -3.96
C VAL A 20 3.08 -9.41 -4.00
N CYS A 21 4.36 -9.18 -3.68
CA CYS A 21 5.39 -10.23 -3.77
C CYS A 21 5.67 -10.95 -2.45
N LYS A 22 5.10 -10.47 -1.34
CA LYS A 22 5.30 -11.03 0.02
C LYS A 22 6.75 -10.99 0.50
N GLU A 23 7.58 -10.17 -0.14
CA GLU A 23 8.92 -9.86 0.35
C GLU A 23 8.82 -9.13 1.68
N ASN A 24 9.59 -9.58 2.67
CA ASN A 24 9.62 -9.04 4.01
C ASN A 24 10.97 -8.37 4.24
N VAL A 25 10.94 -7.07 4.52
CA VAL A 25 12.11 -6.28 4.87
C VAL A 25 11.95 -5.86 6.33
N SER A 26 12.94 -6.17 7.16
CA SER A 26 12.90 -5.85 8.60
C SER A 26 14.23 -5.24 9.07
N GLY A 27 14.15 -4.22 9.92
CA GLY A 27 15.32 -3.50 10.45
C GLY A 27 15.00 -2.76 11.75
N MET A 28 16.02 -2.30 12.47
CA MET A 28 15.83 -1.41 13.62
C MET A 28 15.63 0.02 13.13
N ASP A 29 14.65 0.71 13.71
CA ASP A 29 14.33 2.12 13.40
C ASP A 29 14.14 2.39 11.89
N MET A 30 13.67 1.39 11.16
CA MET A 30 13.54 1.41 9.70
C MET A 30 12.19 2.00 9.28
N GLY A 31 12.22 2.92 8.32
CA GLY A 31 11.03 3.48 7.66
C GLY A 31 10.67 2.76 6.37
N LEU A 32 9.53 3.13 5.76
CA LEU A 32 9.15 2.63 4.43
C LEU A 32 10.17 3.02 3.35
N SER A 33 10.80 4.19 3.48
CA SER A 33 11.90 4.64 2.60
C SER A 33 13.09 3.69 2.63
N ASP A 34 13.54 3.30 3.82
CA ASP A 34 14.66 2.38 3.99
C ASP A 34 14.33 0.97 3.49
N ALA A 35 13.05 0.61 3.47
CA ALA A 35 12.56 -0.67 2.97
C ALA A 35 12.35 -0.69 1.44
N GLU A 36 12.56 0.42 0.74
CA GLU A 36 12.19 0.60 -0.67
C GLU A 36 10.72 0.21 -0.92
N MET A 37 9.84 0.65 -0.01
CA MET A 37 8.40 0.43 -0.07
C MET A 37 7.62 1.73 0.11
N PHE A 38 6.34 1.70 -0.26
CA PHE A 38 5.37 2.76 0.00
C PHE A 38 4.05 2.16 0.48
N GLU A 39 3.29 2.96 1.22
CA GLU A 39 1.94 2.70 1.68
C GLU A 39 0.98 3.59 0.89
N CYS A 40 -0.07 3.00 0.33
CA CYS A 40 -1.12 3.77 -0.35
C CYS A 40 -2.15 4.33 0.65
N VAL A 41 -2.98 5.29 0.23
CA VAL A 41 -4.06 5.87 1.07
C VAL A 41 -5.10 4.86 1.62
N VAL A 42 -5.11 3.63 1.11
CA VAL A 42 -5.98 2.53 1.61
C VAL A 42 -5.27 1.70 2.69
N GLY A 43 -3.95 1.81 2.82
CA GLY A 43 -3.12 1.05 3.75
C GLY A 43 -2.41 -0.17 3.16
N HIS A 44 -2.38 -0.33 1.83
CA HIS A 44 -1.58 -1.40 1.21
C HIS A 44 -0.11 -1.01 1.17
N VAL A 45 0.77 -1.92 1.58
CA VAL A 45 2.23 -1.75 1.57
C VAL A 45 2.82 -2.45 0.34
N ILE A 46 3.48 -1.70 -0.52
CA ILE A 46 3.95 -2.16 -1.84
C ILE A 46 5.42 -1.77 -2.00
N CYS A 47 6.26 -2.69 -2.50
CA CYS A 47 7.64 -2.34 -2.84
C CYS A 47 7.71 -1.50 -4.12
N ASP A 48 8.73 -0.65 -4.22
CA ASP A 48 8.89 0.31 -5.33
C ASP A 48 8.92 -0.40 -6.69
N SER A 49 9.40 -1.65 -6.76
CA SER A 49 9.40 -2.46 -7.99
C SER A 49 8.01 -2.84 -8.52
N HIS A 50 6.98 -2.73 -7.69
CA HIS A 50 5.58 -2.99 -8.03
C HIS A 50 4.74 -1.71 -8.13
N GLU A 51 5.35 -0.54 -8.01
CA GLU A 51 4.66 0.71 -8.22
C GLU A 51 4.08 0.78 -9.64
N LEU A 52 2.80 1.10 -9.75
CA LEU A 52 2.20 1.40 -11.04
C LEU A 52 2.50 2.85 -11.39
N THR A 53 2.99 3.07 -12.61
CA THR A 53 2.92 4.40 -13.22
C THR A 53 1.45 4.73 -13.43
N PRO A 54 0.91 5.82 -12.87
CA PRO A 54 -0.45 6.21 -13.12
C PRO A 54 -0.67 6.35 -14.64
N LYS A 55 -1.79 5.85 -15.16
CA LYS A 55 -2.10 5.85 -16.62
C LYS A 55 -2.16 7.26 -17.24
N VAL A 56 -2.21 8.27 -16.39
CA VAL A 56 -2.05 9.68 -16.77
C VAL A 56 -1.04 10.24 -15.78
N ASP A 57 0.19 10.42 -16.23
CA ASP A 57 1.23 11.08 -15.44
C ASP A 57 0.91 12.58 -15.33
N PHE A 58 1.37 13.23 -14.27
CA PHE A 58 1.18 14.68 -14.09
C PHE A 58 1.73 15.46 -15.31
N TYR A 59 2.85 15.01 -15.85
CA TYR A 59 3.48 15.60 -17.04
C TYR A 59 2.74 15.31 -18.35
N ASP A 60 1.80 14.38 -18.35
CA ASP A 60 0.92 14.09 -19.50
C ASP A 60 -0.39 14.90 -19.45
N LEU A 61 -0.65 15.64 -18.36
CA LEU A 61 -1.83 16.48 -18.21
C LEU A 61 -1.63 17.84 -18.90
N ASP A 62 -2.73 18.42 -19.38
CA ASP A 62 -2.78 19.81 -19.80
C ASP A 62 -2.76 20.75 -18.58
N LEU A 63 -2.59 22.05 -18.82
CA LEU A 63 -2.55 23.08 -17.77
C LEU A 63 -3.72 22.97 -16.77
N GLU A 64 -4.94 22.70 -17.26
CA GLU A 64 -6.13 22.57 -16.42
C GLU A 64 -6.08 21.29 -15.57
N GLY A 65 -5.64 20.17 -16.16
CA GLY A 65 -5.42 18.91 -15.47
C GLY A 65 -4.32 18.99 -14.41
N LYS A 66 -3.18 19.61 -14.73
CA LYS A 66 -2.09 19.87 -13.77
C LYS A 66 -2.59 20.69 -12.59
N ARG A 67 -3.33 21.78 -12.87
CA ARG A 67 -3.90 22.65 -11.84
C ARG A 67 -4.88 21.93 -10.93
N ALA A 68 -5.73 21.08 -11.49
CA ALA A 68 -6.64 20.25 -10.70
C ALA A 68 -5.89 19.29 -9.77
N ARG A 69 -4.79 18.68 -10.26
CA ARG A 69 -3.95 17.76 -9.48
C ARG A 69 -3.22 18.48 -8.34
N CYS A 70 -2.63 19.66 -8.60
CA CYS A 70 -2.00 20.48 -7.56
C CYS A 70 -3.02 20.91 -6.50
N LEU A 71 -4.24 21.27 -6.90
CA LEU A 71 -5.31 21.64 -5.96
C LEU A 71 -5.77 20.47 -5.08
N GLU A 72 -5.74 19.23 -5.60
CA GLU A 72 -6.02 18.01 -4.83
C GLU A 72 -4.94 17.80 -3.73
N LEU A 73 -3.67 18.06 -4.05
CA LEU A 73 -2.53 17.90 -3.13
C LEU A 73 -2.37 19.04 -2.13
N ALA A 74 -2.83 20.25 -2.47
CA ALA A 74 -2.77 21.43 -1.61
C ALA A 74 -3.56 21.30 -0.29
N GLU A 75 -4.40 20.27 -0.12
CA GLU A 75 -5.07 20.01 1.16
C GLU A 75 -4.16 19.42 2.23
N SER A 76 -3.06 18.78 1.81
CA SER A 76 -2.05 18.17 2.69
C SER A 76 -0.68 18.85 2.62
N ALA A 77 -0.47 19.75 1.65
CA ALA A 77 0.82 20.37 1.38
C ALA A 77 0.94 21.82 1.90
N TYR A 78 2.12 22.43 1.70
CA TYR A 78 2.42 23.82 2.10
C TYR A 78 2.03 24.85 1.04
N SER A 79 1.65 24.41 -0.16
CA SER A 79 1.33 25.28 -1.29
C SER A 79 0.00 26.02 -1.14
N ASP A 80 0.04 27.32 -1.42
CA ASP A 80 -1.15 28.17 -1.37
C ASP A 80 -2.06 27.89 -2.57
N LYS A 81 -3.32 27.53 -2.31
CA LYS A 81 -4.35 27.33 -3.35
C LYS A 81 -4.49 28.54 -4.29
N GLU A 82 -4.20 29.75 -3.81
CA GLU A 82 -4.22 30.98 -4.60
C GLU A 82 -3.07 31.03 -5.63
N GLN A 83 -1.89 30.53 -5.27
CA GLN A 83 -0.73 30.43 -6.18
C GLN A 83 -0.99 29.41 -7.29
N ILE A 84 -1.52 28.23 -6.94
CA ILE A 84 -1.93 27.21 -7.92
C ILE A 84 -3.01 27.77 -8.86
N GLN A 85 -3.91 28.62 -8.35
CA GLN A 85 -4.96 29.23 -9.15
C GLN A 85 -4.47 30.38 -10.04
N SER A 86 -3.41 31.08 -9.64
CA SER A 86 -2.81 32.13 -10.44
C SER A 86 -1.83 31.61 -11.49
N ALA A 87 -1.46 30.34 -11.45
CA ALA A 87 -0.51 29.76 -12.38
C ALA A 87 -1.01 29.88 -13.83
N GLU A 88 -0.23 30.57 -14.67
CA GLU A 88 -0.53 30.80 -16.09
C GLU A 88 0.20 29.80 -17.00
N TYR A 89 1.28 29.20 -16.50
CA TYR A 89 2.16 28.32 -17.26
C TYR A 89 2.29 26.95 -16.59
N GLU A 90 2.45 25.91 -17.41
CA GLU A 90 2.63 24.54 -16.91
C GLU A 90 3.87 24.41 -16.01
N GLN A 91 4.95 25.14 -16.31
CA GLN A 91 6.17 25.15 -15.50
C GLN A 91 5.93 25.61 -14.06
N GLU A 92 5.04 26.58 -13.84
CA GLU A 92 4.71 27.05 -12.48
C GLU A 92 4.00 25.95 -11.69
N LEU A 93 3.16 25.14 -12.35
CA LEU A 93 2.50 23.99 -11.74
C LEU A 93 3.45 22.81 -11.54
N ASP A 94 4.40 22.60 -12.45
CA ASP A 94 5.45 21.57 -12.32
C ASP A 94 6.34 21.86 -11.09
N ASP A 95 6.74 23.11 -10.90
CA ASP A 95 7.54 23.53 -9.74
C ASP A 95 6.75 23.34 -8.44
N ILE A 96 5.48 23.76 -8.39
CA ILE A 96 4.60 23.57 -7.22
C ILE A 96 4.40 22.08 -6.93
N TYR A 97 4.11 21.28 -7.96
CA TYR A 97 3.92 19.84 -7.82
C TYR A 97 5.18 19.15 -7.30
N SER A 98 6.37 19.53 -7.78
CA SER A 98 7.63 18.98 -7.31
C SER A 98 7.97 19.38 -5.88
N ASP A 99 7.67 20.61 -5.47
CA ASP A 99 7.94 21.11 -4.11
C ASP A 99 6.99 20.48 -3.07
N ASP A 100 5.76 20.17 -3.48
CA ASP A 100 4.76 19.51 -2.63
C ASP A 100 4.97 17.99 -2.50
N LEU A 101 5.77 17.38 -3.39
CA LEU A 101 6.14 15.98 -3.28
C LEU A 101 7.24 15.82 -2.21
N SER A 102 6.83 15.48 -0.99
CA SER A 102 7.73 15.28 0.14
C SER A 102 8.28 13.85 0.20
N ASP A 103 9.44 13.63 0.82
CA ASP A 103 9.91 12.27 1.15
C ASP A 103 8.92 11.50 2.07
N GLU A 104 7.97 12.20 2.71
CA GLU A 104 6.87 11.61 3.48
C GLU A 104 5.76 11.01 2.60
N ASP A 105 5.79 11.22 1.28
CA ASP A 105 4.80 10.72 0.31
C ASP A 105 4.77 9.18 0.23
N ARG A 106 5.80 8.52 0.77
CA ARG A 106 5.81 7.06 0.93
C ARG A 106 4.71 6.57 1.86
N TYR A 107 4.12 7.40 2.72
CA TYR A 107 3.06 6.96 3.66
C TYR A 107 1.63 7.21 3.17
N SER A 108 1.42 7.73 1.95
CA SER A 108 0.07 8.02 1.46
C SER A 108 -0.01 8.14 -0.07
N LYS A 109 0.65 7.23 -0.80
CA LYS A 109 0.56 7.24 -2.27
C LYS A 109 -0.88 7.05 -2.75
N SER A 110 -1.23 7.74 -3.83
CA SER A 110 -2.55 7.66 -4.45
C SER A 110 -2.92 6.22 -4.81
N LYS A 111 -4.23 5.93 -4.80
CA LYS A 111 -4.79 4.63 -5.22
C LYS A 111 -4.38 4.24 -6.64
N ASN A 112 -4.04 5.21 -7.49
CA ASN A 112 -3.67 4.98 -8.89
C ASN A 112 -2.28 4.36 -9.05
N CYS A 113 -1.38 4.53 -8.07
CA CYS A 113 -0.03 3.96 -8.09
C CYS A 113 0.02 2.56 -7.45
N CYS A 114 -1.06 2.13 -6.80
CA CYS A 114 -1.11 0.86 -6.07
C CYS A 114 -1.73 -0.26 -6.93
N PRO A 115 -1.00 -1.35 -7.21
CA PRO A 115 -1.52 -2.47 -8.01
C PRO A 115 -2.64 -3.25 -7.34
N CYS A 116 -2.72 -3.25 -6.00
CA CYS A 116 -3.82 -3.85 -5.26
C CYS A 116 -5.11 -3.02 -5.37
N CYS A 117 -4.99 -1.68 -5.29
CA CYS A 117 -6.14 -0.77 -5.47
C CYS A 117 -6.69 -0.80 -6.90
N GLN A 118 -5.81 -0.95 -7.90
CA GLN A 118 -6.20 -1.07 -9.31
C GLN A 118 -6.60 -2.50 -9.71
N LEU A 119 -6.55 -3.45 -8.78
CA LEU A 119 -6.83 -4.88 -9.01
C LEU A 119 -5.97 -5.53 -10.10
N GLU A 120 -4.81 -4.95 -10.45
CA GLU A 120 -3.85 -5.57 -11.37
C GLU A 120 -3.11 -6.73 -10.70
N LYS A 121 -2.77 -6.55 -9.42
CA LYS A 121 -2.24 -7.59 -8.54
C LYS A 121 -2.94 -7.50 -7.18
N PRO A 122 -4.15 -8.05 -7.03
CA PRO A 122 -4.89 -7.99 -5.78
C PRO A 122 -4.14 -8.74 -4.68
N SER A 123 -4.25 -8.27 -3.44
CA SER A 123 -3.70 -8.95 -2.28
C SER A 123 -4.45 -10.26 -2.00
N ASP A 124 -3.81 -11.19 -1.31
CA ASP A 124 -4.44 -12.46 -0.92
C ASP A 124 -5.73 -12.25 -0.11
N ASP A 125 -5.79 -11.20 0.71
CA ASP A 125 -6.98 -10.86 1.49
C ASP A 125 -8.11 -10.38 0.58
N GLN A 126 -7.83 -9.53 -0.41
CA GLN A 126 -8.83 -9.12 -1.41
C GLN A 126 -9.35 -10.32 -2.21
N VAL A 127 -8.47 -11.25 -2.58
CA VAL A 127 -8.85 -12.49 -3.27
C VAL A 127 -9.72 -13.37 -2.37
N LEU A 128 -9.37 -13.50 -1.10
CA LEU A 128 -10.14 -14.28 -0.13
C LEU A 128 -11.54 -13.67 0.08
N GLU A 129 -11.62 -12.37 0.28
CA GLU A 129 -12.90 -11.65 0.43
C GLU A 129 -13.78 -11.83 -0.80
N PHE A 130 -13.22 -11.68 -2.00
CA PHE A 130 -13.92 -11.93 -3.25
C PHE A 130 -14.48 -13.36 -3.31
N LEU A 131 -13.68 -14.37 -2.97
CA LEU A 131 -14.11 -15.77 -2.97
C LEU A 131 -15.21 -16.07 -1.95
N LEU A 132 -15.18 -15.44 -0.78
CA LEU A 132 -16.23 -15.59 0.24
C LEU A 132 -17.56 -15.03 -0.25
N VAL A 133 -17.54 -13.84 -0.87
CA VAL A 133 -18.73 -13.20 -1.45
C VAL A 133 -19.27 -14.00 -2.63
N ASP A 134 -18.42 -14.41 -3.57
CA ASP A 134 -18.80 -15.19 -4.75
C ASP A 134 -19.47 -16.52 -4.36
N ARG A 135 -18.93 -17.20 -3.35
CA ARG A 135 -19.47 -18.46 -2.83
C ARG A 135 -20.63 -18.29 -1.85
N LYS A 136 -21.02 -17.05 -1.52
CA LYS A 136 -22.03 -16.74 -0.49
C LYS A 136 -21.79 -17.50 0.81
N SER A 137 -20.53 -17.64 1.20
CA SER A 137 -20.09 -18.43 2.36
C SER A 137 -19.32 -17.53 3.31
N THR A 138 -19.35 -17.83 4.60
CA THR A 138 -18.53 -17.09 5.58
C THR A 138 -17.19 -17.79 5.82
N ARG A 139 -16.26 -17.07 6.48
CA ARG A 139 -15.00 -17.66 6.90
C ARG A 139 -15.22 -18.89 7.79
N GLU A 140 -16.22 -18.85 8.66
CA GLU A 140 -16.58 -19.97 9.54
C GLU A 140 -17.07 -21.19 8.75
N ASP A 141 -17.86 -20.98 7.69
CA ASP A 141 -18.34 -22.06 6.84
C ASP A 141 -17.19 -22.75 6.11
N ILE A 142 -16.24 -21.98 5.59
CA ILE A 142 -15.03 -22.51 4.95
C ILE A 142 -14.18 -23.28 5.96
N VAL A 143 -13.98 -22.76 7.17
CA VAL A 143 -13.23 -23.46 8.22
C VAL A 143 -13.90 -24.79 8.60
N LYS A 144 -15.23 -24.83 8.72
CA LYS A 144 -15.96 -26.08 8.95
C LYS A 144 -15.74 -27.08 7.82
N GLN A 145 -15.86 -26.63 6.57
CA GLN A 145 -15.59 -27.50 5.40
C GLN A 145 -14.15 -28.03 5.39
N MET A 146 -13.17 -27.22 5.82
CA MET A 146 -11.78 -27.68 5.95
C MET A 146 -11.64 -28.76 7.03
N GLN A 147 -12.26 -28.56 8.19
CA GLN A 147 -12.22 -29.51 9.31
C GLN A 147 -12.97 -30.82 9.01
N GLU A 148 -14.03 -30.76 8.21
CA GLU A 148 -14.77 -31.96 7.76
C GLU A 148 -13.98 -32.76 6.71
N ARG A 149 -13.20 -32.07 5.87
CA ARG A 149 -12.49 -32.68 4.73
C ARG A 149 -11.09 -33.17 5.05
N PHE A 150 -10.45 -32.60 6.07
CA PHE A 150 -9.07 -32.90 6.46
C PHE A 150 -8.95 -33.09 7.97
N LYS A 151 -8.20 -34.11 8.40
CA LYS A 151 -7.97 -34.38 9.82
C LYS A 151 -6.94 -33.43 10.43
N ASP A 152 -5.90 -33.10 9.68
CA ASP A 152 -4.78 -32.26 10.10
C ASP A 152 -4.16 -31.49 8.92
N TYR A 153 -3.24 -30.59 9.24
CA TYR A 153 -2.55 -29.74 8.26
C TYR A 153 -1.71 -30.55 7.25
N ASP A 154 -1.10 -31.64 7.69
CA ASP A 154 -0.24 -32.48 6.86
C ASP A 154 -1.06 -33.22 5.78
N GLU A 155 -2.23 -33.75 6.16
CA GLU A 155 -3.17 -34.35 5.22
C GLU A 155 -3.68 -33.33 4.20
N MET A 156 -3.98 -32.11 4.66
CA MET A 156 -4.44 -31.02 3.81
C MET A 156 -3.39 -30.66 2.76
N ARG A 157 -2.14 -30.41 3.16
CA ARG A 157 -1.05 -30.09 2.21
C ARG A 157 -0.81 -31.20 1.21
N LYS A 158 -0.78 -32.46 1.67
CA LYS A 158 -0.59 -33.62 0.79
C LYS A 158 -1.68 -33.76 -0.27
N LYS A 159 -2.94 -33.52 0.09
CA LYS A 159 -4.08 -33.61 -0.84
C LYS A 159 -4.19 -32.40 -1.78
N LEU A 160 -3.78 -31.21 -1.35
CA LEU A 160 -3.81 -30.00 -2.17
C LEU A 160 -2.57 -29.86 -3.07
N GLY A 161 -1.52 -30.65 -2.84
CA GLY A 161 -0.29 -30.63 -3.64
C GLY A 161 0.57 -29.38 -3.41
N VAL A 162 0.49 -28.80 -2.20
CA VAL A 162 1.20 -27.57 -1.79
C VAL A 162 2.26 -27.84 -0.74
#